data_AF-A0A954RL49-F1
#
_entry.id   AF-A0A954RL49-F1
#
_cell.length_a   1.000
_cell.length_b   1.000
_cell.length_c   1.000
_cell.angle_alpha   90.00
_cell.angle_beta   90.00
_cell.angle_gamma   90.00
#
_symmetry.space_group_name_H-M   'P 1'
#
loop_
_entity.id
_entity.type
_entity.pdbx_description
1 polymer ?
#
loop_
_entity_poly.entity_id
_entity_poly.type
_entity_poly.pdbx_seq_one_letter_code
_entity_poly.pdbx_strand_id
1 'polypeptide(L)'
;MTEITHVSPITDDWDTETFNEAASSRLKDLAKSLRHTDTGPPDSRVLDAFSSKTFTATPLRPSDSELDVAFSDSLLVVRRAKDPTSSQRQVTSATLSGLLGELQRHFGTDADLDYHFKIVRVDPTDTYVTTTIYVELAVAYNNRASRVQQTSLWRCTWTADLAKPLLESIAVEQFEEVETAGPLFTDHTADILGDNESYRSQLIYGLDHWRETVDWRFGMEIGGPHGLAIADVNNDGLDDLFYCETGGLPNRLYIQRADGSAEDRSADSGLNLLEPTQSALFIDLDNDGDQDAVLTVGRFVLWFANDGAAHFTQQGLVQTGSMFRSLAAADFDNDRDLDIYVCGYFPREAIGDGIGLGRPMPYHDANNGVPNLLLANDGRGNLTDVTAQVGLDANNRRFSYAASW
;
A
#
# COMPACT_ATOMS: atom_id res chain seq x y z
N MET A 1 11.64 11.16 -28.77
CA MET A 1 10.66 11.25 -27.68
C MET A 1 10.00 12.60 -27.79
N THR A 2 8.80 12.64 -28.37
CA THR A 2 7.92 13.80 -28.22
C THR A 2 7.58 13.85 -26.73
N GLU A 3 7.94 14.93 -26.05
CA GLU A 3 7.46 15.20 -24.70
C GLU A 3 5.95 14.99 -24.68
N ILE A 4 5.45 14.29 -23.67
CA ILE A 4 4.03 14.31 -23.34
C ILE A 4 3.77 15.77 -22.93
N THR A 5 3.34 16.59 -23.88
CA THR A 5 2.89 17.96 -23.62
C THR A 5 1.79 17.86 -22.58
N HIS A 6 2.04 18.43 -21.40
CA HIS A 6 1.03 18.59 -20.37
C HIS A 6 -0.11 19.44 -20.97
N VAL A 7 -1.16 18.78 -21.43
CA VAL A 7 -2.36 19.45 -21.91
C VAL A 7 -3.03 20.05 -20.68
N SER A 8 -3.28 21.35 -20.71
CA SER A 8 -3.95 22.03 -19.60
C SER A 8 -5.41 21.58 -19.57
N PRO A 9 -5.96 21.08 -18.45
CA PRO A 9 -7.37 20.73 -18.34
C PRO A 9 -8.32 21.88 -18.73
N ILE A 10 -7.83 23.13 -18.60
CA ILE A 10 -8.51 24.37 -18.99
C ILE A 10 -8.85 24.43 -20.49
N THR A 11 -8.08 23.75 -21.35
CA THR A 11 -8.29 23.82 -22.81
C THR A 11 -9.28 22.79 -23.35
N ASP A 12 -9.68 21.79 -22.54
CA ASP A 12 -10.46 20.62 -22.97
C ASP A 12 -11.83 20.49 -22.24
N ASP A 13 -12.33 21.55 -21.61
CA ASP A 13 -13.61 21.60 -20.87
C ASP A 13 -13.72 20.65 -19.64
N TRP A 14 -12.59 20.34 -18.97
CA TRP A 14 -12.57 19.54 -17.73
C TRP A 14 -12.70 20.45 -16.49
N ASP A 15 -13.86 21.09 -16.35
CA ASP A 15 -14.12 22.06 -15.27
C ASP A 15 -13.94 21.46 -13.87
N THR A 16 -14.28 20.18 -13.70
CA THR A 16 -14.13 19.45 -12.43
C THR A 16 -12.67 19.23 -12.03
N GLU A 17 -11.79 18.94 -12.98
CA GLU A 17 -10.35 18.75 -12.73
C GLU A 17 -9.67 20.07 -12.44
N THR A 18 -9.98 21.11 -13.22
CA THR A 18 -9.48 22.47 -13.01
C THR A 18 -9.87 22.97 -11.62
N PHE A 19 -11.14 22.81 -11.24
CA PHE A 19 -11.60 23.16 -9.90
C PHE A 19 -10.92 22.32 -8.82
N ASN A 20 -10.79 21.00 -9.03
CA ASN A 20 -10.13 20.10 -8.09
C ASN A 20 -8.68 20.52 -7.83
N GLU A 21 -7.93 20.90 -8.86
CA GLU A 21 -6.55 21.40 -8.72
C GLU A 21 -6.50 22.69 -7.88
N ALA A 22 -7.36 23.67 -8.20
CA ALA A 22 -7.43 24.94 -7.47
C ALA A 22 -7.83 24.73 -6.01
N ALA A 23 -8.91 23.99 -5.74
CA ALA A 23 -9.38 23.69 -4.40
C ALA A 23 -8.37 22.84 -3.60
N SER A 24 -7.74 21.84 -4.22
CA SER A 24 -6.68 21.04 -3.58
C SER A 24 -5.47 21.90 -3.20
N SER A 25 -5.09 22.86 -4.04
CA SER A 25 -4.03 23.82 -3.73
C SER A 25 -4.41 24.68 -2.50
N ARG A 26 -5.64 25.18 -2.46
CA ARG A 26 -6.17 25.95 -1.30
C ARG A 26 -6.16 25.13 -0.02
N LEU A 27 -6.56 23.87 -0.06
CA LEU A 27 -6.56 22.97 1.11
C LEU A 27 -5.13 22.63 1.59
N LYS A 28 -4.17 22.46 0.67
CA LYS A 28 -2.76 22.28 1.02
C LYS A 28 -2.20 23.51 1.75
N ASP A 29 -2.53 24.71 1.28
CA ASP A 29 -2.10 25.95 1.93
C ASP A 29 -2.80 26.18 3.28
N LEU A 30 -4.07 25.77 3.41
CA LEU A 30 -4.78 25.74 4.69
C LEU A 30 -4.09 24.79 5.68
N ALA A 31 -3.79 23.55 5.27
CA ALA A 31 -3.08 22.57 6.10
C ALA A 31 -1.72 23.09 6.57
N LYS A 32 -0.95 23.75 5.69
CA LYS A 32 0.33 24.38 6.06
C LYS A 32 0.15 25.51 7.06
N SER A 33 -0.90 26.33 6.89
CA SER A 33 -1.20 27.46 7.78
C SER A 33 -1.66 27.02 9.17
N LEU A 34 -2.07 25.75 9.32
CA LEU A 34 -2.55 25.18 10.57
C LEU A 34 -1.45 24.59 11.46
N ARG A 35 -0.27 24.29 10.89
CA ARG A 35 0.86 23.78 11.67
C ARG A 35 1.32 24.83 12.66
N HIS A 36 1.50 24.44 13.93
CA HIS A 36 2.13 25.32 14.92
C HIS A 36 3.53 25.71 14.43
N THR A 37 3.81 27.01 14.47
CA THR A 37 5.15 27.54 14.22
C THR A 37 5.78 27.95 15.55
N ASP A 38 7.09 28.12 15.57
CA ASP A 38 7.84 28.65 16.73
C ASP A 38 7.33 30.04 17.20
N THR A 39 6.45 30.69 16.42
CA THR A 39 5.90 32.02 16.68
C THR A 39 4.50 32.01 17.32
N GLY A 40 3.95 30.85 17.67
CA GLY A 40 2.65 30.71 18.34
C GLY A 40 1.53 30.16 17.43
N PRO A 41 0.27 30.17 17.89
CA PRO A 41 -0.84 29.57 17.17
C PRO A 41 -1.09 30.25 15.81
N PRO A 42 -1.73 29.55 14.86
CA PRO A 42 -2.07 30.08 13.53
C PRO A 42 -2.77 31.45 13.57
N ASP A 43 -2.37 32.36 12.67
CA ASP A 43 -3.02 33.68 12.53
C ASP A 43 -4.45 33.51 12.00
N SER A 44 -5.43 33.91 12.80
CA SER A 44 -6.85 33.82 12.47
C SER A 44 -7.19 34.54 11.15
N ARG A 45 -6.50 35.64 10.82
CA ARG A 45 -6.70 36.37 9.55
C ARG A 45 -6.27 35.56 8.34
N VAL A 46 -5.20 34.76 8.49
CA VAL A 46 -4.71 33.88 7.43
C VAL A 46 -5.69 32.73 7.23
N LEU A 47 -6.18 32.13 8.31
CA LEU A 47 -7.16 31.04 8.25
C LEU A 47 -8.50 31.50 7.66
N ASP A 48 -9.01 32.65 8.08
CA ASP A 48 -10.30 33.15 7.61
C ASP A 48 -10.26 33.58 6.13
N ALA A 49 -9.07 33.76 5.55
CA ALA A 49 -8.90 34.01 4.11
C ALA A 49 -9.17 32.78 3.23
N PHE A 50 -9.37 31.60 3.81
CA PHE A 50 -9.78 30.37 3.11
C PHE A 50 -11.31 30.17 3.04
N SER A 51 -12.06 30.99 3.77
CA SER A 51 -13.52 30.94 3.84
C SER A 51 -14.17 32.23 3.32
N SER A 52 -15.40 32.12 2.85
CA SER A 52 -16.23 33.28 2.46
C SER A 52 -16.70 34.07 3.69
N LYS A 53 -17.23 35.28 3.46
CA LYS A 53 -17.83 36.08 4.55
C LYS A 53 -19.13 35.51 5.11
N THR A 54 -19.79 34.64 4.35
CA THR A 54 -21.04 33.96 4.70
C THR A 54 -20.78 32.51 5.10
N PHE A 55 -19.55 32.21 5.52
CA PHE A 55 -19.14 30.86 5.86
C PHE A 55 -19.98 30.29 7.02
N THR A 56 -20.36 29.02 6.86
CA THR A 56 -21.13 28.29 7.86
C THR A 56 -20.57 26.88 8.01
N ALA A 57 -20.67 26.30 9.20
CA ALA A 57 -20.24 24.91 9.37
C ALA A 57 -20.99 24.19 10.48
N THR A 58 -20.98 22.87 10.40
CA THR A 58 -21.16 22.00 11.58
C THR A 58 -19.85 21.97 12.38
N PRO A 59 -19.88 21.56 13.67
CA PRO A 59 -18.65 21.27 14.42
C PRO A 59 -17.76 20.27 13.66
N LEU A 60 -16.45 20.52 13.67
CA LEU A 60 -15.47 19.65 12.97
C LEU A 60 -15.25 18.32 13.71
N ARG A 61 -15.46 18.32 15.04
CA ARG A 61 -15.52 17.13 15.90
C ARG A 61 -16.90 17.08 16.57
N PRO A 62 -17.62 15.95 16.52
CA PRO A 62 -18.85 15.77 17.29
C PRO A 62 -18.58 15.87 18.80
N SER A 63 -19.59 16.23 19.58
CA SER A 63 -19.44 16.18 21.05
C SER A 63 -19.30 14.74 21.53
N ASP A 64 -18.72 14.52 22.71
CA ASP A 64 -18.57 13.18 23.27
C ASP A 64 -19.91 12.46 23.46
N SER A 65 -21.01 13.22 23.63
CA SER A 65 -22.36 12.67 23.72
C SER A 65 -22.90 12.11 22.40
N GLU A 66 -22.33 12.52 21.27
CA GLU A 66 -22.67 12.11 19.90
C GLU A 66 -21.73 11.02 19.37
N LEU A 67 -20.80 10.53 20.19
CA LEU A 67 -19.88 9.45 19.85
C LEU A 67 -20.27 8.15 20.57
N ASP A 68 -20.24 7.04 19.85
CA ASP A 68 -20.30 5.68 20.37
C ASP A 68 -18.90 5.06 20.37
N VAL A 69 -18.59 4.27 21.41
CA VAL A 69 -17.39 3.44 21.43
C VAL A 69 -17.65 2.22 20.55
N ALA A 70 -17.05 2.18 19.37
CA ALA A 70 -17.16 1.07 18.43
C ALA A 70 -16.24 -0.10 18.80
N PHE A 71 -15.09 0.21 19.42
CA PHE A 71 -14.12 -0.77 19.91
C PHE A 71 -13.31 -0.15 21.06
N SER A 72 -12.94 -0.96 22.05
CA SER A 72 -12.05 -0.54 23.13
C SER A 72 -11.35 -1.75 23.72
N ASP A 73 -10.03 -1.69 23.76
CA ASP A 73 -9.19 -2.63 24.51
C ASP A 73 -8.09 -1.87 25.26
N SER A 74 -7.03 -2.57 25.67
CA SER A 74 -5.88 -1.96 26.35
C SER A 74 -4.96 -1.15 25.43
N LEU A 75 -5.04 -1.32 24.11
CA LEU A 75 -4.15 -0.71 23.13
C LEU A 75 -4.76 0.55 22.51
N LEU A 76 -6.05 0.49 22.16
CA LEU A 76 -6.73 1.58 21.46
C LEU A 76 -8.23 1.65 21.77
N VAL A 77 -8.77 2.85 21.55
CA VAL A 77 -10.20 3.15 21.63
C VAL A 77 -10.65 3.73 20.29
N VAL A 78 -11.67 3.14 19.68
CA VAL A 78 -12.31 3.64 18.45
C VAL A 78 -13.67 4.22 18.80
N ARG A 79 -13.88 5.49 18.47
CA ARG A 79 -15.15 6.21 18.64
C ARG A 79 -15.71 6.60 17.28
N ARG A 80 -17.01 6.39 17.07
CA ARG A 80 -17.72 6.74 15.82
C ARG A 80 -18.91 7.64 16.13
N ALA A 81 -19.25 8.52 15.19
CA ALA A 81 -20.48 9.28 15.30
C ALA A 81 -21.72 8.37 15.28
N LYS A 82 -22.66 8.58 16.22
CA LYS A 82 -23.91 7.79 16.37
C LYS A 82 -24.82 7.82 15.14
N ASP A 83 -24.86 8.97 14.45
CA ASP A 83 -25.65 9.15 13.24
C ASP A 83 -24.82 9.94 12.20
N PRO A 84 -24.32 9.26 11.14
CA PRO A 84 -23.57 9.90 10.05
C PRO A 84 -24.45 10.76 9.13
N THR A 85 -25.76 10.77 9.32
CA THR A 85 -26.72 11.50 8.48
C THR A 85 -27.51 12.56 9.23
N SER A 86 -27.19 12.79 10.51
CA SER A 86 -27.94 13.75 11.32
C SER A 86 -27.76 15.18 10.79
N SER A 87 -28.70 15.56 9.94
CA SER A 87 -29.11 16.92 9.58
C SER A 87 -29.50 17.80 10.80
N GLN A 88 -29.15 17.36 12.02
CA GLN A 88 -29.41 18.00 13.30
C GLN A 88 -28.17 18.63 13.92
N ARG A 89 -26.95 18.41 13.40
CA ARG A 89 -25.80 19.21 13.84
C ARG A 89 -26.08 20.67 13.47
N GLN A 90 -26.31 21.51 14.47
CA GLN A 90 -26.63 22.92 14.24
C GLN A 90 -25.54 23.54 13.38
N VAL A 91 -25.94 23.96 12.18
CA VAL A 91 -25.11 24.83 11.35
C VAL A 91 -24.94 26.12 12.13
N THR A 92 -23.71 26.38 12.55
CA THR A 92 -23.37 27.62 13.24
C THR A 92 -22.78 28.59 12.23
N SER A 93 -23.14 29.86 12.36
CA SER A 93 -22.36 30.94 11.74
C SER A 93 -21.08 31.05 12.56
N ALA A 94 -20.01 30.42 12.08
CA ALA A 94 -18.70 30.38 12.73
C ALA A 94 -17.62 30.87 11.75
N THR A 95 -16.47 31.29 12.27
CA THR A 95 -15.29 31.51 11.43
C THR A 95 -14.50 30.21 11.32
N LEU A 96 -13.78 30.02 10.21
CA LEU A 96 -12.93 28.84 10.03
C LEU A 96 -11.86 28.77 11.13
N SER A 97 -11.26 29.92 11.47
CA SER A 97 -10.34 30.05 12.61
C SER A 97 -10.96 29.63 13.95
N GLY A 98 -12.24 29.94 14.18
CA GLY A 98 -12.96 29.61 15.41
C GLY A 98 -13.12 28.09 15.59
N LEU A 99 -13.55 27.39 14.53
CA LEU A 99 -13.73 25.94 14.52
C LEU A 99 -12.41 25.20 14.74
N LEU A 100 -11.33 25.66 14.09
CA LEU A 100 -10.01 25.07 14.24
C LEU A 100 -9.43 25.36 15.63
N GLY A 101 -9.73 26.54 16.19
CA GLY A 101 -9.42 26.88 17.57
C GLY A 101 -10.19 26.06 18.61
N GLU A 102 -11.41 25.58 18.29
CA GLU A 102 -12.14 24.62 19.13
C GLU A 102 -11.43 23.26 19.19
N LEU A 103 -11.01 22.74 18.03
CA LEU A 103 -10.22 21.50 17.96
C LEU A 103 -8.90 21.63 18.73
N GLN A 104 -8.15 22.73 18.53
CA GLN A 104 -6.92 22.96 19.28
C GLN A 104 -7.16 23.02 20.79
N ARG A 105 -8.24 23.66 21.25
CA ARG A 105 -8.58 23.70 22.67
C ARG A 105 -8.99 22.35 23.22
N HIS A 106 -9.65 21.51 22.43
CA HIS A 106 -10.03 20.16 22.82
C HIS A 106 -8.79 19.29 23.09
N PHE A 107 -7.81 19.32 22.18
CA PHE A 107 -6.58 18.54 22.32
C PHE A 107 -5.52 19.17 23.22
N GLY A 108 -5.67 20.44 23.57
CA GLY A 108 -4.71 21.21 24.37
C GLY A 108 -3.73 21.99 23.51
N THR A 109 -3.14 23.04 24.10
CA THR A 109 -2.21 23.95 23.38
C THR A 109 -0.90 23.29 22.98
N ASP A 110 -0.53 22.19 23.65
CA ASP A 110 0.73 21.49 23.47
C ASP A 110 0.61 20.36 22.42
N ALA A 111 -0.58 20.16 21.86
CA ALA A 111 -0.84 19.18 20.82
C ALA A 111 -0.42 19.72 19.44
N ASP A 112 0.37 18.94 18.71
CA ASP A 112 0.68 19.18 17.31
C ASP A 112 -0.41 18.54 16.43
N LEU A 113 -1.06 19.36 15.62
CA LEU A 113 -2.19 18.97 14.75
C LEU A 113 -1.73 18.98 13.30
N ASP A 114 -1.68 17.80 12.66
CA ASP A 114 -1.37 17.66 11.25
C ASP A 114 -2.61 17.26 10.45
N TYR A 115 -3.01 18.09 9.49
CA TYR A 115 -4.20 17.88 8.67
C TYR A 115 -3.81 17.43 7.25
N HIS A 116 -4.50 16.41 6.76
CA HIS A 116 -4.48 16.00 5.36
C HIS A 116 -5.88 16.07 4.77
N PHE A 117 -5.99 16.69 3.60
CA PHE A 117 -7.26 16.84 2.88
C PHE A 117 -7.16 16.20 1.50
N LYS A 118 -8.13 15.37 1.14
CA LYS A 118 -8.25 14.77 -0.19
C LYS A 118 -9.66 14.94 -0.72
N ILE A 119 -9.80 15.70 -1.80
CA ILE A 119 -11.06 15.75 -2.55
C ILE A 119 -11.26 14.39 -3.23
N VAL A 120 -12.38 13.73 -2.92
CA VAL A 120 -12.75 12.42 -3.48
C VAL A 120 -13.92 12.53 -4.46
N ARG A 121 -14.61 13.68 -4.48
CA ARG A 121 -15.70 13.98 -5.41
C ARG A 121 -15.85 15.49 -5.62
N VAL A 122 -16.13 15.89 -6.87
CA VAL A 122 -16.50 17.25 -7.27
C VAL A 122 -17.81 17.19 -8.03
N ASP A 123 -18.81 17.91 -7.56
CA ASP A 123 -20.13 18.05 -8.17
C ASP A 123 -20.39 19.53 -8.45
N PRO A 124 -20.08 20.02 -9.66
CA PRO A 124 -20.37 21.40 -10.04
C PRO A 124 -21.87 21.57 -10.36
N THR A 125 -22.39 22.76 -10.05
CA THR A 125 -23.69 23.25 -10.52
C THR A 125 -23.48 24.59 -11.22
N ASP A 126 -24.52 25.12 -11.86
CA ASP A 126 -24.46 26.44 -12.54
C ASP A 126 -24.13 27.61 -11.59
N THR A 127 -24.27 27.43 -10.27
CA THR A 127 -24.20 28.53 -9.29
C THR A 127 -23.21 28.31 -8.15
N TYR A 128 -22.83 27.06 -7.87
CA TYR A 128 -21.87 26.70 -6.83
C TYR A 128 -21.21 25.36 -7.15
N VAL A 129 -20.07 25.08 -6.51
CA VAL A 129 -19.43 23.76 -6.58
C VAL A 129 -19.52 23.09 -5.22
N THR A 130 -19.95 21.83 -5.22
CA THR A 130 -19.89 20.98 -4.03
C THR A 130 -18.76 19.97 -4.14
N THR A 131 -18.10 19.69 -3.02
CA THR A 131 -17.07 18.65 -2.94
C THR A 131 -17.32 17.73 -1.78
N THR A 132 -16.95 16.46 -1.96
CA THR A 132 -16.73 15.55 -0.84
C THR A 132 -15.23 15.47 -0.57
N ILE A 133 -14.82 15.76 0.66
CA ILE A 133 -13.42 15.80 1.09
C ILE A 133 -13.22 14.76 2.19
N TYR A 134 -12.30 13.85 1.98
CA TYR A 134 -11.76 13.00 3.03
C TYR A 134 -10.72 13.81 3.82
N VAL A 135 -10.90 13.87 5.14
CA VAL A 135 -10.03 14.63 6.04
C VAL A 135 -9.45 13.69 7.08
N GLU A 136 -8.13 13.70 7.18
CA GLU A 136 -7.38 13.03 8.24
C GLU A 136 -6.72 14.09 9.11
N LEU A 137 -6.92 13.98 10.42
CA LEU A 137 -6.23 14.77 11.43
C LEU A 137 -5.41 13.82 12.30
N ALA A 138 -4.10 13.97 12.28
CA ALA A 138 -3.20 13.31 13.22
C ALA A 138 -2.84 14.28 14.33
N VAL A 139 -3.04 13.85 15.58
CA VAL A 139 -2.71 14.59 16.79
C VAL A 139 -1.55 13.89 17.48
N ALA A 140 -0.47 14.64 17.70
CA ALA A 140 0.69 14.15 18.44
C ALA A 140 0.93 14.99 19.69
N TYR A 141 1.28 14.31 20.78
CA TYR A 141 1.72 14.90 22.04
C TYR A 141 3.23 14.75 22.21
N ASN A 142 3.84 15.52 23.11
CA ASN A 142 5.29 15.51 23.42
C ASN A 142 5.94 14.12 23.25
N ASN A 143 6.93 14.02 22.35
CA ASN A 143 7.63 12.79 21.93
C ASN A 143 6.83 11.75 21.11
N ARG A 144 5.69 12.12 20.50
CA ARG A 144 4.84 11.25 19.67
C ARG A 144 4.34 9.98 20.38
N ALA A 145 4.33 9.99 21.71
CA ALA A 145 4.11 8.81 22.54
C ALA A 145 2.64 8.37 22.59
N SER A 146 1.68 9.28 22.41
CA SER A 146 0.27 8.94 22.25
C SER A 146 -0.25 9.65 21.00
N ARG A 147 -1.06 8.95 20.21
CA ARG A 147 -1.62 9.47 18.96
C ARG A 147 -3.13 9.40 19.00
N VAL A 148 -3.78 10.52 18.67
CA VAL A 148 -5.18 10.52 18.26
C VAL A 148 -5.21 10.71 16.76
N GLN A 149 -5.96 9.88 16.04
CA GLN A 149 -6.24 10.05 14.62
C GLN A 149 -7.74 10.24 14.44
N GLN A 150 -8.14 11.32 13.78
CA GLN A 150 -9.51 11.51 13.33
C GLN A 150 -9.59 11.33 11.83
N THR A 151 -10.55 10.55 11.36
CA THR A 151 -10.91 10.45 9.95
C THR A 151 -12.35 10.93 9.77
N SER A 152 -12.58 11.76 8.76
CA SER A 152 -13.91 12.32 8.54
C SER A 152 -14.18 12.61 7.07
N LEU A 153 -15.46 12.63 6.72
CA LEU A 153 -15.93 12.99 5.39
C LEU A 153 -16.69 14.30 5.46
N TRP A 154 -16.20 15.31 4.75
CA TRP A 154 -16.76 16.65 4.74
C TRP A 154 -17.47 16.90 3.41
N ARG A 155 -18.72 17.31 3.47
CA ARG A 155 -19.39 17.95 2.34
C ARG A 155 -19.17 19.44 2.42
N CYS A 156 -18.52 20.00 1.40
CA CYS A 156 -18.22 21.42 1.34
C CYS A 156 -18.89 22.07 0.13
N THR A 157 -19.34 23.30 0.30
CA THR A 157 -19.74 24.19 -0.80
C THR A 157 -18.71 25.29 -0.96
N TRP A 158 -18.45 25.69 -2.20
CA TRP A 158 -17.43 26.66 -2.55
C TRP A 158 -18.00 27.78 -3.41
N THR A 159 -17.37 28.95 -3.31
CA THR A 159 -17.68 30.11 -4.16
C THR A 159 -17.49 29.78 -5.64
N ALA A 160 -18.29 30.44 -6.50
CA ALA A 160 -18.23 30.28 -7.95
C ALA A 160 -16.91 30.74 -8.63
N ASP A 161 -15.98 31.38 -7.91
CA ASP A 161 -14.65 31.70 -8.44
C ASP A 161 -13.80 30.42 -8.54
N LEU A 162 -13.77 29.83 -9.74
CA LEU A 162 -13.03 28.61 -10.03
C LEU A 162 -11.50 28.78 -9.91
N ALA A 163 -10.97 30.00 -10.07
CA ALA A 163 -9.53 30.24 -10.01
C ALA A 163 -9.03 30.35 -8.56
N LYS A 164 -9.87 30.86 -7.65
CA LYS A 164 -9.54 30.99 -6.23
C LYS A 164 -10.73 30.67 -5.34
N PRO A 165 -11.18 29.41 -5.30
CA PRO A 165 -12.38 29.04 -4.57
C PRO A 165 -12.17 29.23 -3.07
N LEU A 166 -13.21 29.77 -2.41
CA LEU A 166 -13.31 29.92 -0.96
C LEU A 166 -14.39 28.98 -0.43
N LEU A 167 -14.18 28.46 0.77
CA LEU A 167 -15.18 27.63 1.45
C LEU A 167 -16.39 28.48 1.86
N GLU A 168 -17.58 28.07 1.45
CA GLU A 168 -18.86 28.65 1.87
C GLU A 168 -19.53 27.82 2.96
N SER A 169 -19.37 26.50 2.92
CA SER A 169 -19.81 25.66 4.03
C SER A 169 -18.98 24.40 4.22
N ILE A 170 -19.00 23.88 5.45
CA ILE A 170 -18.51 22.54 5.80
C ILE A 170 -19.60 21.81 6.59
N ALA A 171 -19.99 20.62 6.12
CA ALA A 171 -20.81 19.69 6.87
C ALA A 171 -20.04 18.39 7.07
N VAL A 172 -19.78 18.01 8.32
CA VAL A 172 -19.13 16.73 8.66
C VAL A 172 -20.18 15.63 8.62
N GLU A 173 -20.11 14.76 7.61
CA GLU A 173 -21.05 13.65 7.39
C GLU A 173 -20.59 12.40 8.13
N GLN A 174 -19.31 12.05 8.02
CA GLN A 174 -18.75 10.89 8.71
C GLN A 174 -17.62 11.31 9.63
N PHE A 175 -17.49 10.62 10.76
CA PHE A 175 -16.45 10.88 11.74
C PHE A 175 -16.10 9.61 12.52
N GLU A 176 -14.81 9.30 12.56
CA GLU A 176 -14.20 8.29 13.42
C GLU A 176 -12.98 8.89 14.11
N GLU A 177 -12.78 8.56 15.38
CA GLU A 177 -11.63 8.95 16.19
C GLU A 177 -11.01 7.71 16.80
N VAL A 178 -9.72 7.52 16.57
CA VAL A 178 -8.91 6.44 17.13
C VAL A 178 -7.89 7.06 18.08
N GLU A 179 -7.91 6.63 19.33
CA GLU A 179 -6.96 7.02 20.35
C GLU A 179 -6.10 5.81 20.72
N THR A 180 -4.78 5.95 20.67
CA THR A 180 -3.84 4.89 21.07
C THR A 180 -3.10 5.25 22.34
N ALA A 181 -2.90 4.25 23.21
CA ALA A 181 -2.07 4.41 24.41
C ALA A 181 -0.59 4.65 24.06
N GLY A 182 -0.16 4.07 22.92
CA GLY A 182 1.15 4.32 22.34
C GLY A 182 1.29 3.84 20.89
N PRO A 183 2.52 3.74 20.37
CA PRO A 183 2.78 3.08 19.10
C PRO A 183 2.24 1.64 19.14
N LEU A 184 1.43 1.25 18.15
CA LEU A 184 0.92 -0.13 18.04
C LEU A 184 1.99 -1.08 17.50
N PHE A 185 2.90 -0.56 16.67
CA PHE A 185 4.01 -1.28 16.09
C PHE A 185 5.31 -0.53 16.35
N THR A 186 6.36 -1.28 16.62
CA THR A 186 7.74 -0.81 16.74
C THR A 186 8.61 -1.62 15.80
N ASP A 187 9.59 -0.97 15.20
CA ASP A 187 10.55 -1.63 14.31
C ASP A 187 11.56 -2.42 15.16
N HIS A 188 11.58 -3.73 14.96
CA HIS A 188 12.51 -4.68 15.58
C HIS A 188 13.43 -5.36 14.56
N THR A 189 13.50 -4.84 13.33
CA THR A 189 14.27 -5.46 12.24
C THR A 189 15.74 -5.61 12.64
N ALA A 190 16.32 -4.57 13.23
CA ALA A 190 17.72 -4.60 13.68
C ALA A 190 17.93 -5.50 14.91
N ASP A 191 16.92 -5.65 15.78
CA ASP A 191 17.01 -6.54 16.93
C ASP A 191 17.03 -8.03 16.50
N ILE A 192 16.30 -8.35 15.42
CA ILE A 192 16.15 -9.72 14.90
C ILE A 192 17.29 -10.07 13.93
N LEU A 193 17.60 -9.18 13.00
CA LEU A 193 18.51 -9.44 11.87
C LEU A 193 19.89 -8.80 12.06
N GLY A 194 20.04 -7.87 13.01
CA GLY A 194 21.19 -6.97 13.11
C GLY A 194 22.53 -7.65 13.26
N ASP A 195 22.56 -8.86 13.82
CA ASP A 195 23.77 -9.65 14.02
C ASP A 195 24.29 -10.33 12.74
N ASN A 196 23.47 -10.41 11.69
CA ASN A 196 23.83 -11.00 10.41
C ASN A 196 24.65 -10.03 9.55
N GLU A 197 25.72 -10.54 8.92
CA GLU A 197 26.50 -9.76 7.97
C GLU A 197 25.66 -9.33 6.77
N SER A 198 24.80 -10.21 6.27
CA SER A 198 23.86 -9.92 5.17
C SER A 198 22.90 -8.78 5.46
N TYR A 199 22.41 -8.65 6.69
CA TYR A 199 21.62 -7.48 7.08
C TYR A 199 22.45 -6.19 6.94
N ARG A 200 23.65 -6.17 7.55
CA ARG A 200 24.51 -4.98 7.61
C ARG A 200 25.13 -4.59 6.27
N SER A 201 25.30 -5.54 5.36
CA SER A 201 25.98 -5.36 4.07
C SER A 201 25.03 -5.37 2.87
N GLN A 202 23.81 -5.88 3.01
CA GLN A 202 22.81 -5.97 1.94
C GLN A 202 21.50 -5.26 2.31
N LEU A 203 20.78 -5.76 3.31
CA LEU A 203 19.38 -5.34 3.56
C LEU A 203 19.21 -3.92 4.10
N ILE A 204 20.23 -3.37 4.76
CA ILE A 204 20.17 -1.98 5.23
C ILE A 204 20.21 -0.95 4.09
N TYR A 205 20.64 -1.38 2.89
CA TYR A 205 20.76 -0.51 1.73
C TYR A 205 19.50 -0.60 0.86
N GLY A 206 18.92 0.56 0.55
CA GLY A 206 17.82 0.65 -0.41
C GLY A 206 18.27 0.41 -1.85
N LEU A 207 17.30 0.19 -2.74
CA LEU A 207 17.53 -0.12 -4.15
C LEU A 207 18.45 0.87 -4.88
N ASP A 208 18.35 2.17 -4.56
CA ASP A 208 19.19 3.18 -5.20
C ASP A 208 20.69 2.98 -4.94
N HIS A 209 21.07 2.48 -3.77
CA HIS A 209 22.47 2.13 -3.48
C HIS A 209 22.98 1.05 -4.43
N TRP A 210 22.20 -0.01 -4.62
CA TRP A 210 22.58 -1.13 -5.48
C TRP A 210 22.57 -0.75 -6.95
N ARG A 211 21.70 0.17 -7.37
CA ARG A 211 21.66 0.72 -8.73
C ARG A 211 22.91 1.49 -9.14
N GLU A 212 23.68 1.98 -8.18
CA GLU A 212 24.97 2.62 -8.45
C GLU A 212 26.12 1.61 -8.63
N THR A 213 25.98 0.40 -8.09
CA THR A 213 27.08 -0.57 -7.95
C THR A 213 26.88 -1.84 -8.77
N VAL A 214 25.64 -2.24 -9.04
CA VAL A 214 25.26 -3.43 -9.80
C VAL A 214 24.78 -3.03 -11.18
N ASP A 215 25.32 -3.69 -12.21
CA ASP A 215 24.96 -3.43 -13.60
C ASP A 215 23.47 -3.76 -13.85
N TRP A 216 22.75 -2.84 -14.48
CA TRP A 216 21.31 -3.01 -14.74
C TRP A 216 20.97 -4.31 -15.50
N ARG A 217 21.92 -4.88 -16.25
CA ARG A 217 21.75 -6.15 -16.99
C ARG A 217 21.54 -7.36 -16.08
N PHE A 218 21.87 -7.26 -14.79
CA PHE A 218 21.54 -8.31 -13.82
C PHE A 218 20.04 -8.37 -13.51
N GLY A 219 19.22 -7.46 -14.05
CA GLY A 219 17.77 -7.51 -13.92
C GLY A 219 17.26 -6.70 -12.74
N MET A 220 17.94 -5.60 -12.41
CA MET A 220 17.58 -4.76 -11.28
C MET A 220 16.38 -3.85 -11.61
N GLU A 221 15.23 -4.14 -11.01
CA GLU A 221 13.95 -3.50 -11.35
C GLU A 221 13.63 -2.34 -10.42
N ILE A 222 13.38 -1.15 -10.98
CA ILE A 222 13.11 0.11 -10.26
C ILE A 222 11.83 0.03 -9.39
N GLY A 223 10.90 -0.86 -9.70
CA GLY A 223 9.64 -1.03 -8.97
C GLY A 223 9.76 -1.85 -7.67
N GLY A 224 10.88 -2.54 -7.45
CA GLY A 224 11.18 -3.31 -6.23
C GLY A 224 10.10 -4.28 -5.73
N PRO A 225 9.42 -5.10 -6.58
CA PRO A 225 8.50 -6.11 -6.08
C PRO A 225 9.31 -7.30 -5.55
N HIS A 226 9.76 -7.16 -4.30
CA HIS A 226 10.47 -8.20 -3.58
C HIS A 226 9.47 -8.91 -2.69
N GLY A 227 9.16 -10.14 -3.06
CA GLY A 227 8.35 -11.03 -2.25
C GLY A 227 9.05 -11.35 -0.93
N LEU A 228 8.24 -11.60 0.08
CA LEU A 228 8.66 -12.11 1.37
C LEU A 228 7.76 -13.30 1.69
N ALA A 229 8.35 -14.37 2.19
CA ALA A 229 7.63 -15.55 2.64
C ALA A 229 8.07 -15.91 4.06
N ILE A 230 7.11 -16.43 4.82
CA ILE A 230 7.30 -16.91 6.18
C ILE A 230 6.91 -18.38 6.21
N ALA A 231 7.78 -19.21 6.80
CA ALA A 231 7.66 -20.66 6.77
C ALA A 231 8.56 -21.32 7.81
N ASP A 232 8.13 -22.43 8.38
CA ASP A 232 9.00 -23.30 9.19
C ASP A 232 9.72 -24.26 8.23
N VAL A 233 10.92 -23.88 7.78
CA VAL A 233 11.64 -24.64 6.72
C VAL A 233 12.59 -25.69 7.28
N ASN A 234 12.77 -25.72 8.61
CA ASN A 234 13.63 -26.68 9.30
C ASN A 234 12.86 -27.57 10.30
N ASN A 235 11.53 -27.47 10.32
CA ASN A 235 10.59 -28.20 11.18
C ASN A 235 10.88 -28.05 12.69
N ASP A 236 11.35 -26.89 13.13
CA ASP A 236 11.60 -26.62 14.54
C ASP A 236 10.40 -25.98 15.26
N GLY A 237 9.33 -25.68 14.52
CA GLY A 237 8.11 -25.05 14.99
C GLY A 237 8.16 -23.53 15.07
N LEU A 238 9.22 -22.89 14.55
CA LEU A 238 9.39 -21.45 14.46
C LEU A 238 9.21 -20.95 13.02
N ASP A 239 8.84 -19.67 12.88
CA ASP A 239 8.61 -19.04 11.59
C ASP A 239 9.93 -18.46 11.05
N ASP A 240 10.47 -19.05 9.98
CA ASP A 240 11.64 -18.56 9.28
C ASP A 240 11.26 -17.52 8.21
N LEU A 241 12.24 -16.70 7.81
CA LEU A 241 12.05 -15.59 6.88
C LEU A 241 12.82 -15.81 5.58
N PHE A 242 12.10 -15.86 4.45
CA PHE A 242 12.69 -15.79 3.12
C PHE A 242 12.38 -14.47 2.44
N TYR A 243 13.43 -13.77 2.01
CA TYR A 243 13.35 -12.49 1.30
C TYR A 243 13.88 -12.64 -0.12
N CYS A 244 13.00 -12.37 -1.08
CA CYS A 244 13.31 -12.39 -2.51
C CYS A 244 14.05 -11.12 -2.88
N GLU A 245 15.08 -11.23 -3.71
CA GLU A 245 15.94 -10.10 -4.07
C GLU A 245 15.86 -9.72 -5.54
N THR A 246 16.31 -8.49 -5.78
CA THR A 246 16.54 -8.02 -7.13
C THR A 246 17.71 -8.78 -7.77
N GLY A 247 17.72 -8.81 -9.09
CA GLY A 247 18.80 -9.46 -9.80
C GLY A 247 20.17 -8.83 -9.53
N GLY A 248 21.18 -9.66 -9.31
CA GLY A 248 22.53 -9.29 -8.90
C GLY A 248 22.77 -9.35 -7.39
N LEU A 249 21.73 -9.52 -6.58
CA LEU A 249 21.82 -9.75 -5.14
C LEU A 249 21.28 -11.15 -4.81
N PRO A 250 21.90 -11.87 -3.86
CA PRO A 250 21.39 -13.15 -3.42
C PRO A 250 20.11 -12.97 -2.60
N ASN A 251 19.09 -13.80 -2.87
CA ASN A 251 17.97 -13.98 -1.96
C ASN A 251 18.45 -14.32 -0.54
N ARG A 252 17.64 -13.99 0.47
CA ARG A 252 18.00 -14.22 1.87
C ARG A 252 17.04 -15.17 2.57
N LEU A 253 17.58 -16.21 3.20
CA LEU A 253 16.87 -17.11 4.11
C LEU A 253 17.44 -16.90 5.53
N TYR A 254 16.58 -16.51 6.46
CA TYR A 254 16.92 -16.37 7.88
C TYR A 254 16.14 -17.38 8.70
N ILE A 255 16.86 -18.25 9.41
CA ILE A 255 16.26 -19.24 10.31
C ILE A 255 16.05 -18.60 11.68
N GLN A 256 14.83 -18.61 12.20
CA GLN A 256 14.51 -18.05 13.50
C GLN A 256 15.09 -18.93 14.61
N ARG A 257 15.53 -18.29 15.69
CA ARG A 257 16.00 -18.96 16.90
C ARG A 257 14.99 -18.74 18.02
N ALA A 258 15.01 -19.63 19.00
CA ALA A 258 14.12 -19.58 20.16
C ALA A 258 14.24 -18.29 21.01
N ASP A 259 15.32 -17.52 20.87
CA ASP A 259 15.50 -16.23 21.54
C ASP A 259 14.93 -15.04 20.75
N GLY A 260 14.36 -15.28 19.57
CA GLY A 260 13.78 -14.28 18.67
C GLY A 260 14.78 -13.66 17.69
N SER A 261 16.08 -13.97 17.79
CA SER A 261 17.06 -13.62 16.75
C SER A 261 16.90 -14.53 15.53
N ALA A 262 17.48 -14.15 14.39
CA ALA A 262 17.52 -15.02 13.21
C ALA A 262 18.94 -15.17 12.63
N GLU A 263 19.21 -16.29 12.00
CA GLU A 263 20.49 -16.65 11.39
C GLU A 263 20.39 -16.73 9.88
N ASP A 264 21.24 -16.01 9.15
CA ASP A 264 21.34 -16.17 7.70
C ASP A 264 21.90 -17.56 7.32
N ARG A 265 21.07 -18.35 6.64
CA ARG A 265 21.42 -19.66 6.06
C ARG A 265 21.32 -19.69 4.53
N SER A 266 21.27 -18.54 3.88
CA SER A 266 21.03 -18.39 2.44
C SER A 266 22.03 -19.16 1.59
N ALA A 267 23.33 -19.06 1.91
CA ALA A 267 24.38 -19.67 1.11
C ALA A 267 24.36 -21.20 1.18
N ASP A 268 23.95 -21.76 2.32
CA ASP A 268 23.90 -23.20 2.54
C ASP A 268 22.57 -23.80 2.08
N SER A 269 21.50 -23.00 2.01
CA SER A 269 20.16 -23.48 1.66
C SER A 269 20.00 -23.84 0.19
N GLY A 270 20.84 -23.31 -0.71
CA GLY A 270 20.67 -23.46 -2.16
C GLY A 270 19.64 -22.52 -2.79
N LEU A 271 19.04 -21.61 -2.01
CA LEU A 271 18.05 -20.63 -2.49
C LEU A 271 18.62 -19.22 -2.73
N ASN A 272 19.93 -18.99 -2.52
CA ASN A 272 20.61 -17.70 -2.73
C ASN A 272 20.85 -17.33 -4.21
N LEU A 273 19.83 -17.54 -5.04
CA LEU A 273 19.85 -17.21 -6.46
C LEU A 273 20.16 -15.72 -6.67
N LEU A 274 20.94 -15.43 -7.72
CA LEU A 274 21.28 -14.06 -8.12
C LEU A 274 20.34 -13.52 -9.19
N GLU A 275 19.50 -14.37 -9.75
CA GLU A 275 18.43 -13.99 -10.67
C GLU A 275 17.31 -13.27 -9.91
N PRO A 276 16.66 -12.27 -10.54
CA PRO A 276 15.61 -11.50 -9.89
C PRO A 276 14.46 -12.40 -9.45
N THR A 277 14.19 -12.45 -8.14
CA THR A 277 13.12 -13.24 -7.55
C THR A 277 12.02 -12.30 -7.07
N GLN A 278 10.76 -12.60 -7.44
CA GLN A 278 9.63 -11.68 -7.19
C GLN A 278 8.64 -12.20 -6.15
N SER A 279 8.57 -13.51 -5.97
CA SER A 279 7.63 -14.18 -5.08
C SER A 279 8.18 -15.56 -4.74
N ALA A 280 7.84 -16.02 -3.53
CA ALA A 280 8.16 -17.32 -3.01
C ALA A 280 6.91 -17.88 -2.31
N LEU A 281 6.68 -19.19 -2.43
CA LEU A 281 5.80 -19.96 -1.58
C LEU A 281 6.60 -21.09 -0.96
N PHE A 282 6.31 -21.38 0.30
CA PHE A 282 6.80 -22.55 1.00
C PHE A 282 5.60 -23.42 1.36
N ILE A 283 5.55 -24.61 0.78
CA ILE A 283 4.43 -25.56 0.88
C ILE A 283 4.98 -26.98 0.75
N ASP A 284 4.34 -27.95 1.38
CA ASP A 284 4.68 -29.37 1.22
C ASP A 284 4.15 -29.87 -0.14
N LEU A 285 5.01 -30.03 -1.15
CA LEU A 285 4.60 -30.39 -2.51
C LEU A 285 4.49 -31.89 -2.72
N ASP A 286 5.23 -32.71 -1.98
CA ASP A 286 5.21 -34.17 -2.11
C ASP A 286 4.61 -34.90 -0.91
N ASN A 287 4.01 -34.14 0.02
CA ASN A 287 3.33 -34.60 1.22
C ASN A 287 4.27 -35.39 2.16
N ASP A 288 5.55 -35.03 2.23
CA ASP A 288 6.54 -35.68 3.10
C ASP A 288 6.67 -35.03 4.48
N GLY A 289 6.04 -33.87 4.67
CA GLY A 289 6.02 -33.09 5.90
C GLY A 289 7.01 -31.93 5.93
N ASP A 290 7.85 -31.77 4.90
CA ASP A 290 8.82 -30.69 4.78
C ASP A 290 8.26 -29.58 3.87
N GLN A 291 8.51 -28.31 4.22
CA GLN A 291 8.05 -27.20 3.37
C GLN A 291 9.02 -26.99 2.19
N ASP A 292 8.61 -27.42 1.01
CA ASP A 292 9.29 -27.19 -0.28
C ASP A 292 9.14 -25.75 -0.74
N ALA A 293 10.02 -25.30 -1.66
CA ALA A 293 10.00 -23.92 -2.16
C ALA A 293 9.53 -23.85 -3.61
N VAL A 294 8.62 -22.92 -3.92
CA VAL A 294 8.25 -22.51 -5.28
C VAL A 294 8.56 -21.03 -5.46
N LEU A 295 9.43 -20.70 -6.42
CA LEU A 295 9.94 -19.34 -6.63
C LEU A 295 9.62 -18.83 -8.04
N THR A 296 9.18 -17.58 -8.14
CA THR A 296 9.16 -16.86 -9.43
C THR A 296 10.51 -16.17 -9.64
N VAL A 297 11.31 -16.68 -10.57
CA VAL A 297 12.68 -16.24 -10.82
C VAL A 297 12.80 -15.75 -12.27
N GLY A 298 12.80 -14.43 -12.44
CA GLY A 298 12.78 -13.78 -13.75
C GLY A 298 11.58 -14.22 -14.58
N ARG A 299 11.82 -15.11 -15.56
CA ARG A 299 10.77 -15.67 -16.44
C ARG A 299 10.47 -17.13 -16.18
N PHE A 300 10.94 -17.65 -15.06
CA PHE A 300 10.77 -19.03 -14.66
C PHE A 300 9.94 -19.10 -13.40
N VAL A 301 9.19 -20.19 -13.28
CA VAL A 301 8.79 -20.71 -11.98
C VAL A 301 9.68 -21.90 -11.72
N LEU A 302 10.44 -21.85 -10.63
CA LEU A 302 11.32 -22.92 -10.16
C LEU A 302 10.70 -23.54 -8.92
N TRP A 303 10.90 -24.84 -8.71
CA TRP A 303 10.55 -25.48 -7.45
C TRP A 303 11.66 -26.40 -6.96
N PHE A 304 11.75 -26.51 -5.64
CA PHE A 304 12.85 -27.13 -4.92
C PHE A 304 12.31 -28.02 -3.81
N ALA A 305 12.81 -29.25 -3.73
CA ALA A 305 12.54 -30.13 -2.60
C ALA A 305 13.39 -29.72 -1.40
N ASN A 306 12.79 -29.65 -0.23
CA ASN A 306 13.47 -29.48 1.05
C ASN A 306 13.87 -30.84 1.63
N ASP A 307 14.91 -30.89 2.46
CA ASP A 307 15.34 -32.10 3.18
C ASP A 307 14.94 -32.09 4.66
N GLY A 308 14.04 -31.17 5.03
CA GLY A 308 13.59 -30.91 6.40
C GLY A 308 14.63 -30.18 7.26
N ALA A 309 15.79 -29.82 6.70
CA ALA A 309 16.86 -29.09 7.38
C ALA A 309 17.21 -27.78 6.65
N ALA A 310 16.26 -27.27 5.86
CA ALA A 310 16.37 -26.07 5.05
C ALA A 310 17.46 -26.15 3.95
N HIS A 311 17.74 -27.35 3.42
CA HIS A 311 18.54 -27.51 2.21
C HIS A 311 17.66 -27.87 1.02
N PHE A 312 17.69 -27.01 0.00
CA PHE A 312 16.78 -27.06 -1.11
C PHE A 312 17.48 -27.56 -2.38
N THR A 313 16.90 -28.57 -3.02
CA THR A 313 17.37 -29.12 -4.29
C THR A 313 16.34 -28.87 -5.37
N GLN A 314 16.74 -28.15 -6.44
CA GLN A 314 15.85 -27.84 -7.55
C GLN A 314 15.35 -29.12 -8.23
N GLN A 315 14.02 -29.30 -8.28
CA GLN A 315 13.38 -30.46 -8.91
C GLN A 315 12.95 -30.16 -10.34
N GLY A 316 12.50 -28.93 -10.61
CA GLY A 316 12.06 -28.57 -11.95
C GLY A 316 11.87 -27.08 -12.17
N LEU A 317 11.45 -26.78 -13.39
CA LEU A 317 11.14 -25.42 -13.83
C LEU A 317 10.10 -25.43 -14.93
N VAL A 318 9.36 -24.34 -15.02
CA VAL A 318 8.61 -23.97 -16.22
C VAL A 318 9.08 -22.61 -16.70
N GLN A 319 9.45 -22.53 -17.99
CA GLN A 319 9.76 -21.27 -18.64
C GLN A 319 8.48 -20.62 -19.15
N THR A 320 8.39 -19.31 -18.99
CA THR A 320 7.13 -18.61 -19.25
C THR A 320 7.29 -17.41 -20.15
N GLY A 321 6.16 -16.94 -20.66
CA GLY A 321 6.08 -15.75 -21.49
C GLY A 321 6.12 -14.44 -20.71
N SER A 322 6.30 -14.47 -19.38
CA SER A 322 6.17 -13.28 -18.53
C SER A 322 7.23 -13.22 -17.43
N MET A 323 7.40 -12.03 -16.84
CA MET A 323 7.82 -11.95 -15.44
C MET A 323 6.58 -12.10 -14.55
N PHE A 324 6.59 -13.04 -13.61
CA PHE A 324 5.47 -13.25 -12.68
C PHE A 324 5.70 -12.56 -11.36
N ARG A 325 4.62 -12.03 -10.81
CA ARG A 325 4.66 -11.18 -9.62
C ARG A 325 4.26 -11.89 -8.34
N SER A 326 3.45 -12.93 -8.45
CA SER A 326 2.81 -13.54 -7.30
C SER A 326 2.39 -14.97 -7.62
N LEU A 327 2.45 -15.79 -6.60
CA LEU A 327 2.04 -17.19 -6.58
C LEU A 327 0.90 -17.35 -5.55
N ALA A 328 0.00 -18.30 -5.78
CA ALA A 328 -0.93 -18.82 -4.78
C ALA A 328 -1.03 -20.34 -4.92
N ALA A 329 -1.25 -21.04 -3.81
CA ALA A 329 -1.41 -22.48 -3.79
C ALA A 329 -2.83 -22.88 -3.38
N ALA A 330 -3.39 -23.88 -4.07
CA ALA A 330 -4.71 -24.43 -3.79
C ALA A 330 -4.82 -25.84 -4.38
N ASP A 331 -5.48 -26.76 -3.68
CA ASP A 331 -5.93 -28.03 -4.23
C ASP A 331 -7.18 -27.76 -5.11
N PHE A 332 -6.97 -27.50 -6.40
CA PHE A 332 -8.06 -27.00 -7.27
C PHE A 332 -8.98 -28.12 -7.76
N ASP A 333 -8.49 -29.36 -7.83
CA ASP A 333 -9.23 -30.51 -8.35
C ASP A 333 -9.67 -31.52 -7.27
N ASN A 334 -9.32 -31.27 -6.00
CA ASN A 334 -9.60 -32.09 -4.82
C ASN A 334 -8.87 -33.44 -4.82
N ASP A 335 -7.66 -33.50 -5.39
CA ASP A 335 -6.80 -34.68 -5.32
C ASP A 335 -5.93 -34.73 -4.05
N ARG A 336 -5.93 -33.62 -3.28
CA ARG A 336 -5.20 -33.38 -2.01
C ARG A 336 -3.74 -33.00 -2.20
N ASP A 337 -3.34 -32.68 -3.41
CA ASP A 337 -2.03 -32.14 -3.72
C ASP A 337 -2.17 -30.64 -3.97
N LEU A 338 -1.27 -29.82 -3.41
CA LEU A 338 -1.35 -28.37 -3.61
C LEU A 338 -0.85 -28.01 -5.01
N ASP A 339 -1.70 -27.38 -5.80
CA ASP A 339 -1.39 -26.85 -7.12
C ASP A 339 -1.01 -25.37 -7.06
N ILE A 340 -0.36 -24.86 -8.11
CA ILE A 340 0.19 -23.51 -8.12
C ILE A 340 -0.44 -22.64 -9.20
N TYR A 341 -1.06 -21.55 -8.79
CA TYR A 341 -1.50 -20.48 -9.67
C TYR A 341 -0.47 -19.34 -9.70
N VAL A 342 -0.15 -18.86 -10.90
CA VAL A 342 0.97 -17.93 -11.14
C VAL A 342 0.49 -16.69 -11.91
N CYS A 343 0.65 -15.50 -11.31
CA CYS A 343 0.17 -14.22 -11.86
C CYS A 343 1.22 -13.48 -12.70
N GLY A 344 0.94 -13.36 -14.01
CA GLY A 344 1.83 -12.75 -15.00
C GLY A 344 1.50 -11.29 -15.26
N TYR A 345 2.53 -10.45 -15.36
CA TYR A 345 2.33 -9.01 -15.55
C TYR A 345 2.97 -8.44 -16.82
N PHE A 346 4.23 -8.79 -17.15
CA PHE A 346 4.95 -8.20 -18.29
C PHE A 346 5.37 -9.23 -19.36
N PRO A 347 5.04 -9.02 -20.64
CA PRO A 347 5.37 -9.97 -21.72
C PRO A 347 6.85 -10.10 -22.04
N ARG A 348 7.20 -11.28 -22.55
CA ARG A 348 8.50 -11.74 -23.08
C ARG A 348 9.22 -10.69 -23.94
N GLU A 349 8.47 -9.92 -24.71
CA GLU A 349 8.97 -8.98 -25.72
C GLU A 349 9.12 -7.54 -25.22
N ALA A 350 8.77 -7.24 -23.97
CA ALA A 350 8.86 -5.89 -23.42
C ALA A 350 10.31 -5.43 -23.08
N ILE A 351 11.33 -6.30 -23.25
CA ILE A 351 12.75 -5.99 -22.95
C ILE A 351 13.65 -6.23 -24.18
N GLY A 352 13.08 -6.25 -25.39
CA GLY A 352 13.82 -6.21 -26.64
C GLY A 352 13.23 -5.14 -27.54
N ASP A 353 14.07 -4.19 -27.98
CA ASP A 353 13.71 -3.13 -28.91
C ASP A 353 12.86 -3.66 -30.09
N GLY A 354 11.54 -3.39 -30.12
CA GLY A 354 10.78 -3.59 -31.38
C GLY A 354 9.29 -3.90 -31.41
N ILE A 355 8.56 -4.08 -30.29
CA ILE A 355 7.09 -4.25 -30.33
C ILE A 355 6.51 -3.83 -28.98
N GLY A 356 5.83 -2.68 -28.86
CA GLY A 356 4.53 -2.45 -29.49
C GLY A 356 3.36 -2.84 -28.59
N LEU A 357 3.58 -3.56 -27.48
CA LEU A 357 2.57 -3.67 -26.43
C LEU A 357 2.78 -2.51 -25.45
N GLY A 358 1.99 -1.45 -25.67
CA GLY A 358 1.98 -0.28 -24.78
C GLY A 358 1.66 -0.69 -23.34
N ARG A 359 2.12 0.14 -22.39
CA ARG A 359 1.61 0.10 -21.01
C ARG A 359 0.08 0.03 -21.06
N PRO A 360 -0.55 -0.71 -20.13
CA PRO A 360 -2.01 -0.86 -20.12
C PRO A 360 -2.71 0.51 -20.20
N MET A 361 -3.41 0.77 -21.31
CA MET A 361 -4.08 2.05 -21.59
C MET A 361 -5.42 1.84 -22.33
N PRO A 362 -6.57 2.19 -21.74
CA PRO A 362 -6.72 2.55 -20.32
C PRO A 362 -6.50 1.31 -19.43
N TYR A 363 -5.98 1.51 -18.22
CA TYR A 363 -5.58 0.40 -17.34
C TYR A 363 -6.73 -0.58 -17.05
N HIS A 364 -7.96 -0.06 -16.89
CA HIS A 364 -9.15 -0.84 -16.56
C HIS A 364 -9.68 -1.71 -17.71
N ASP A 365 -9.28 -1.46 -18.96
CA ASP A 365 -9.74 -2.25 -20.12
C ASP A 365 -8.59 -2.86 -20.94
N ALA A 366 -7.36 -2.82 -20.42
CA ALA A 366 -6.21 -3.39 -21.10
C ALA A 366 -6.36 -4.92 -21.27
N ASN A 367 -6.20 -5.40 -22.52
CA ASN A 367 -6.35 -6.80 -22.93
C ASN A 367 -5.08 -7.34 -23.62
N ASN A 368 -3.94 -6.69 -23.38
CA ASN A 368 -2.64 -6.99 -23.95
C ASN A 368 -1.63 -7.46 -22.90
N GLY A 369 -2.12 -7.98 -21.77
CA GLY A 369 -1.32 -8.65 -20.75
C GLY A 369 -0.94 -10.06 -21.17
N VAL A 370 -0.16 -10.72 -20.32
CA VAL A 370 0.29 -12.10 -20.50
C VAL A 370 -0.66 -13.11 -19.86
N PRO A 371 -0.65 -14.38 -20.32
CA PRO A 371 -1.34 -15.44 -19.63
C PRO A 371 -0.76 -15.73 -18.24
N ASN A 372 -1.63 -15.81 -17.24
CA ASN A 372 -1.37 -16.49 -15.98
C ASN A 372 -1.27 -18.01 -16.20
N LEU A 373 -0.65 -18.74 -15.27
CA LEU A 373 -0.53 -20.19 -15.33
C LEU A 373 -1.24 -20.87 -14.16
N LEU A 374 -1.76 -22.06 -14.40
CA LEU A 374 -2.09 -23.05 -13.38
C LEU A 374 -1.20 -24.27 -13.59
N LEU A 375 -0.40 -24.59 -12.58
CA LEU A 375 0.49 -25.74 -12.56
C LEU A 375 -0.09 -26.79 -11.63
N ALA A 376 -0.51 -27.93 -12.19
CA ALA A 376 -1.01 -29.05 -11.41
C ALA A 376 0.14 -29.87 -10.84
N ASN A 377 0.00 -30.29 -9.58
CA ASN A 377 0.93 -31.19 -8.91
C ASN A 377 0.51 -32.66 -9.15
N ASP A 378 1.48 -33.58 -9.20
CA ASP A 378 1.23 -35.01 -9.39
C ASP A 378 1.30 -35.84 -8.09
N GLY A 379 1.33 -35.14 -6.95
CA GLY A 379 1.49 -35.71 -5.60
C GLY A 379 2.90 -36.22 -5.31
N ARG A 380 3.88 -35.87 -6.14
CA ARG A 380 5.31 -36.19 -5.96
C ARG A 380 6.19 -34.98 -6.20
N GLY A 381 5.62 -33.79 -6.06
CA GLY A 381 6.31 -32.52 -6.28
C GLY A 381 6.65 -32.21 -7.74
N ASN A 382 6.02 -32.86 -8.73
CA ASN A 382 6.19 -32.46 -10.14
C ASN A 382 5.03 -31.58 -10.59
N LEU A 383 5.37 -30.36 -11.02
CA LEU A 383 4.39 -29.38 -11.49
C LEU A 383 4.27 -29.39 -13.02
N THR A 384 3.03 -29.44 -13.53
CA THR A 384 2.71 -29.44 -14.98
C THR A 384 1.71 -28.33 -15.32
N ASP A 385 1.98 -27.56 -16.37
CA ASP A 385 1.04 -26.54 -16.86
C ASP A 385 -0.24 -27.18 -17.43
N VAL A 386 -1.35 -26.95 -16.74
CA VAL A 386 -2.70 -27.42 -17.11
C VAL A 386 -3.63 -26.27 -17.51
N THR A 387 -3.11 -25.04 -17.64
CA THR A 387 -3.90 -23.81 -17.86
C THR A 387 -4.95 -23.95 -18.95
N ALA A 388 -4.56 -24.45 -20.13
CA ALA A 388 -5.47 -24.65 -21.25
C ALA A 388 -6.43 -25.84 -21.04
N GLN A 389 -5.99 -26.87 -20.30
CA GLN A 389 -6.79 -28.07 -20.04
C GLN A 389 -8.00 -27.76 -19.16
N VAL A 390 -7.81 -26.85 -18.19
CA VAL A 390 -8.88 -26.40 -17.27
C VAL A 390 -9.65 -25.18 -17.79
N GLY A 391 -9.31 -24.67 -18.99
CA GLY A 391 -9.97 -23.53 -19.62
C GLY A 391 -9.61 -22.16 -19.03
N LEU A 392 -8.55 -22.08 -18.20
CA LEU A 392 -8.04 -20.82 -17.65
C LEU A 392 -7.23 -20.01 -18.67
N ASP A 393 -7.05 -20.51 -19.89
CA ASP A 393 -6.50 -19.74 -21.02
C ASP A 393 -7.54 -18.80 -21.65
N ALA A 394 -8.84 -19.02 -21.39
CA ALA A 394 -9.92 -18.19 -21.89
C ALA A 394 -9.86 -16.76 -21.29
N ASN A 395 -9.74 -15.75 -22.16
CA ASN A 395 -9.60 -14.33 -21.77
C ASN A 395 -8.40 -14.01 -20.85
N ASN A 396 -7.39 -14.89 -20.83
CA ASN A 396 -6.20 -14.76 -19.99
C ASN A 396 -5.14 -13.85 -20.65
N ARG A 397 -5.50 -12.57 -20.76
CA ARG A 397 -4.72 -11.51 -21.43
C ARG A 397 -4.77 -10.20 -20.66
N ARG A 398 -5.06 -10.28 -19.37
CA ARG A 398 -5.10 -9.13 -18.45
C ARG A 398 -3.76 -9.01 -17.73
N PHE A 399 -3.50 -7.85 -17.11
CA PHE A 399 -2.33 -7.64 -16.29
C PHE A 399 -2.64 -8.09 -14.87
N SER A 400 -1.96 -9.14 -14.38
CA SER A 400 -2.22 -9.73 -13.07
C SER A 400 -1.01 -9.54 -12.17
N TYR A 401 -1.21 -8.87 -11.04
CA TYR A 401 -0.10 -8.51 -10.13
C TYR A 401 -0.07 -9.37 -8.87
N ALA A 402 -1.23 -9.76 -8.36
CA ALA A 402 -1.37 -10.53 -7.13
C ALA A 402 -2.30 -11.72 -7.36
N ALA A 403 -1.94 -12.85 -6.77
CA ALA A 403 -2.81 -13.99 -6.55
C ALA A 403 -3.07 -14.12 -5.05
N SER A 404 -4.27 -14.59 -4.70
CA SER A 404 -4.64 -14.97 -3.33
C SER A 404 -5.62 -16.12 -3.43
N TRP A 405 -5.55 -17.05 -2.48
CA TRP A 405 -6.51 -18.13 -2.30
C TRP A 405 -7.22 -17.96 -0.96
#